data_AF-A0A258FDE8-F1
#
_entry.id   AF-A0A258FDE8-F1
#
_cell.length_a   1.000
_cell.length_b   1.000
_cell.length_c   1.000
_cell.angle_alpha   90.00
_cell.angle_beta   90.00
_cell.angle_gamma   90.00
#
_symmetry.space_group_name_H-M   'P 1'
#
loop_
_entity.id
_entity.type
_entity.pdbx_description
1 polymer ?
#
loop_
_entity_poly.entity_id
_entity_poly.type
_entity_poly.pdbx_seq_one_letter_code
_entity_poly.pdbx_strand_id
1 'polypeptide(L)'
;MNAPLLWYFADPMCSWCWGFSPAIEALRETYHDRLKIALVLGGLRPGTTAPMTAAARDETLHHWQQVHERSGQPFKFDDALPDDFIYDTEPASRAVVTAGGLDPATIFAMFQAIQTAFYAEGRDVTQPTALAELAAGLGIDAAAFQHAFDSDAARTRTQAHFAHSRKAGVRGFPTLILQRGEQLDRITDGWQPLDAVQTELDRLLLRTD
;
A
#
# COMPACT_ATOMS: atom_id res chain seq x y z
N MET A 1 -10.27 -2.79 27.61
CA MET A 1 -9.08 -3.13 26.81
C MET A 1 -9.24 -2.45 25.46
N ASN A 2 -8.21 -1.79 24.94
CA ASN A 2 -8.30 -1.23 23.59
C ASN A 2 -8.42 -2.39 22.59
N ALA A 3 -9.26 -2.23 21.56
CA ALA A 3 -9.35 -3.21 20.49
C ALA A 3 -7.95 -3.44 19.88
N PRO A 4 -7.59 -4.70 19.55
CA PRO A 4 -6.34 -4.97 18.85
C PRO A 4 -6.22 -4.15 17.56
N LEU A 5 -4.99 -3.85 17.17
CA LEU A 5 -4.68 -3.10 15.97
C LEU A 5 -3.77 -3.93 15.07
N LEU A 6 -4.21 -4.21 13.85
CA LEU A 6 -3.41 -4.83 12.83
C LEU A 6 -2.75 -3.75 11.97
N TRP A 7 -1.45 -3.57 12.14
CA TRP A 7 -0.66 -2.68 11.31
C TRP A 7 -0.36 -3.36 9.96
N TYR A 8 -0.76 -2.72 8.87
CA TYR A 8 -0.49 -3.13 7.51
C TYR A 8 0.53 -2.19 6.88
N PHE A 9 1.77 -2.65 6.75
CA PHE A 9 2.84 -1.91 6.11
C PHE A 9 2.90 -2.28 4.64
N ALA A 10 2.71 -1.30 3.76
CA ALA A 10 2.64 -1.52 2.31
C ALA A 10 2.97 -0.26 1.51
N ASP A 11 3.15 -0.41 0.21
CA ASP A 11 3.34 0.69 -0.74
C ASP A 11 2.41 0.48 -1.95
N PRO A 12 1.74 1.53 -2.48
CA PRO A 12 0.82 1.38 -3.61
C PRO A 12 1.49 0.86 -4.87
N MET A 13 2.80 1.04 -5.02
CA MET A 13 3.58 0.58 -6.17
C MET A 13 4.50 -0.60 -5.83
N CYS A 14 4.17 -1.37 -4.77
CA CYS A 14 4.75 -2.69 -4.51
C CYS A 14 3.89 -3.81 -5.11
N SER A 15 4.47 -4.61 -6.01
CA SER A 15 3.72 -5.65 -6.73
C SER A 15 3.23 -6.75 -5.80
N TRP A 16 4.01 -7.15 -4.80
CA TRP A 16 3.55 -8.11 -3.78
C TRP A 16 2.46 -7.53 -2.88
N CYS A 17 2.40 -6.20 -2.66
CA CYS A 17 1.26 -5.57 -2.00
C CYS A 17 0.01 -5.62 -2.88
N TRP A 18 0.16 -5.47 -4.20
CA TRP A 18 -0.95 -5.65 -5.14
C TRP A 18 -1.46 -7.09 -5.16
N GLY A 19 -0.54 -8.06 -5.18
CA GLY A 19 -0.84 -9.49 -4.98
C GLY A 19 -1.57 -9.80 -3.67
N PHE A 20 -1.44 -8.93 -2.67
CA PHE A 20 -2.05 -9.09 -1.34
C PHE A 20 -3.34 -8.27 -1.16
N SER A 21 -3.74 -7.43 -2.12
CA SER A 21 -4.95 -6.59 -2.04
C SER A 21 -6.21 -7.41 -1.73
N PRO A 22 -6.49 -8.55 -2.38
CA PRO A 22 -7.66 -9.36 -2.05
C PRO A 22 -7.62 -9.90 -0.62
N ALA A 23 -6.43 -10.29 -0.15
CA ALA A 23 -6.27 -10.82 1.19
C ALA A 23 -6.51 -9.73 2.25
N ILE A 24 -5.92 -8.54 2.11
CA ILE A 24 -6.14 -7.46 3.08
C ILE A 24 -7.59 -6.95 3.06
N GLU A 25 -8.27 -6.95 1.92
CA GLU A 25 -9.71 -6.64 1.83
C GLU A 25 -10.56 -7.69 2.56
N ALA A 26 -10.30 -8.97 2.33
CA ALA A 26 -10.98 -10.05 3.05
C ALA A 26 -10.74 -9.98 4.57
N LEU A 27 -9.53 -9.61 5.01
CA LEU A 27 -9.24 -9.39 6.43
C LEU A 27 -10.00 -8.20 7.00
N ARG A 28 -10.10 -7.09 6.24
CA ARG A 28 -10.89 -5.92 6.65
C ARG A 28 -12.36 -6.26 6.82
N GLU A 29 -12.92 -7.06 5.91
CA GLU A 29 -14.32 -7.51 6.00
C GLU A 29 -14.51 -8.49 7.16
N THR A 30 -13.67 -9.52 7.26
CA THR A 30 -13.85 -10.60 8.24
C THR A 30 -13.61 -10.16 9.68
N TYR A 31 -12.67 -9.23 9.92
CA TYR A 31 -12.22 -8.89 11.27
C TYR A 31 -12.64 -7.49 11.75
N HIS A 32 -13.47 -6.75 11.01
CA HIS A 32 -13.86 -5.37 11.36
C HIS A 32 -14.45 -5.21 12.77
N ASP A 33 -15.18 -6.22 13.27
CA ASP A 33 -15.77 -6.22 14.62
C ASP A 33 -14.77 -6.61 15.72
N ARG A 34 -13.61 -7.19 15.36
CA ARG A 34 -12.64 -7.76 16.30
C ARG A 34 -11.38 -6.91 16.45
N LEU A 35 -10.97 -6.21 15.40
CA LEU A 35 -9.78 -5.36 15.40
C LEU A 35 -9.89 -4.22 14.38
N LYS A 36 -9.03 -3.22 14.54
CA LYS A 36 -8.83 -2.18 13.52
C LYS A 36 -7.65 -2.55 12.63
N ILE A 37 -7.70 -2.19 11.35
CA ILE A 37 -6.57 -2.33 10.44
C ILE A 37 -6.08 -0.93 10.06
N ALA A 38 -4.80 -0.65 10.35
CA ALA A 38 -4.16 0.63 10.02
C ALA A 38 -3.10 0.45 8.94
N LEU A 39 -3.29 1.13 7.81
CA LEU A 39 -2.30 1.20 6.74
C LEU A 39 -1.16 2.15 7.12
N VAL A 40 0.07 1.69 6.96
CA VAL A 40 1.30 2.48 7.07
C VAL A 40 2.05 2.43 5.75
N LEU A 41 2.17 3.57 5.08
CA LEU A 41 2.89 3.68 3.82
C LEU A 41 4.39 3.45 4.07
N GLY A 42 4.95 2.49 3.33
CA GLY A 42 6.27 1.95 3.56
C GLY A 42 7.40 2.77 2.94
N GLY A 43 7.15 3.36 1.77
CA GLY A 43 8.15 4.04 0.96
C GLY A 43 9.09 3.03 0.31
N LEU A 44 8.61 2.35 -0.73
CA LEU A 44 9.37 1.36 -1.47
C LEU A 44 10.59 1.97 -2.19
N ARG A 45 10.38 3.05 -2.96
CA ARG A 45 11.43 3.80 -3.68
C ARG A 45 11.14 5.31 -3.70
N PRO A 46 10.98 5.96 -2.54
CA PRO A 46 10.56 7.36 -2.48
C PRO A 46 11.68 8.31 -2.92
N GLY A 47 11.34 9.31 -3.73
CA GLY A 47 12.25 10.34 -4.23
C GLY A 47 13.22 9.85 -5.30
N THR A 48 12.91 8.76 -6.00
CA THR A 48 13.69 8.30 -7.14
C THR A 48 13.60 9.33 -8.27
N THR A 49 14.74 9.76 -8.81
CA THR A 49 14.79 10.78 -9.87
C THR A 49 15.38 10.27 -11.19
N ALA A 50 16.08 9.15 -11.15
CA ALA A 50 16.66 8.53 -12.34
C ALA A 50 15.66 7.56 -12.98
N PRO A 51 15.61 7.49 -14.33
CA PRO A 51 14.88 6.43 -15.02
C PRO A 51 15.37 5.04 -14.61
N MET A 52 14.48 4.05 -14.71
CA MET A 52 14.86 2.66 -14.50
C MET A 52 15.92 2.22 -15.51
N THR A 53 16.87 1.39 -15.05
CA THR A 53 17.73 0.65 -15.98
C THR A 53 16.95 -0.50 -16.61
N ALA A 54 17.36 -0.94 -17.81
CA ALA A 54 16.76 -2.10 -18.47
C ALA A 54 16.75 -3.34 -17.55
N ALA A 55 17.86 -3.61 -16.85
CA ALA A 55 17.95 -4.73 -15.92
C ALA A 55 16.96 -4.62 -14.74
N ALA A 56 16.83 -3.42 -14.15
CA ALA A 56 15.88 -3.20 -13.05
C ALA A 56 14.42 -3.32 -13.51
N ARG A 57 14.13 -2.92 -14.76
CA ARG A 57 12.82 -3.12 -15.38
C ARG A 57 12.52 -4.60 -15.59
N ASP A 58 13.44 -5.34 -16.20
CA ASP A 58 13.27 -6.78 -16.46
C ASP A 58 13.02 -7.55 -15.15
N GLU A 59 13.79 -7.24 -14.10
CA GLU A 59 13.58 -7.80 -12.77
C GLU A 59 12.20 -7.43 -12.20
N THR A 60 11.77 -6.18 -12.37
CA THR A 60 10.45 -5.73 -11.87
C THR A 60 9.31 -6.43 -12.61
N LEU A 61 9.40 -6.57 -13.93
CA LEU A 61 8.41 -7.30 -14.74
C LEU A 61 8.39 -8.80 -14.40
N HIS A 62 9.55 -9.40 -14.11
CA HIS A 62 9.62 -10.77 -13.62
C HIS A 62 8.88 -10.94 -12.28
N HIS A 63 9.04 -10.00 -11.34
CA HIS A 63 8.25 -10.00 -10.11
C HIS A 63 6.74 -9.86 -10.38
N TRP A 64 6.33 -9.06 -11.37
CA TRP A 64 4.91 -8.93 -11.72
C TRP A 64 4.32 -10.25 -12.24
N GLN A 65 5.07 -10.98 -13.07
CA GLN A 65 4.69 -12.31 -13.54
C GLN A 65 4.51 -13.28 -12.36
N GLN A 66 5.47 -13.34 -11.44
CA GLN A 66 5.38 -14.20 -10.25
C GLN A 66 4.18 -13.83 -9.36
N VAL A 67 3.89 -12.53 -9.22
CA VAL A 67 2.71 -12.08 -8.46
C VAL A 67 1.44 -12.52 -9.16
N HIS A 68 1.34 -12.34 -10.47
CA HIS A 68 0.18 -12.78 -11.26
C HIS A 68 -0.07 -14.28 -11.09
N GLU A 69 0.97 -15.11 -11.26
CA GLU A 69 0.88 -16.56 -11.13
C GLU A 69 0.43 -17.02 -9.74
N ARG A 70 0.88 -16.34 -8.67
CA ARG A 70 0.61 -16.76 -7.29
C ARG A 70 -0.67 -16.19 -6.69
N SER A 71 -1.08 -15.01 -7.13
CA SER A 71 -2.24 -14.29 -6.55
C SER A 71 -3.45 -14.19 -7.48
N GLY A 72 -3.26 -14.41 -8.78
CA GLY A 72 -4.30 -14.18 -9.80
C GLY A 72 -4.57 -12.70 -10.10
N GLN A 73 -3.89 -11.77 -9.42
CA GLN A 73 -4.11 -10.33 -9.62
C GLN A 73 -3.74 -9.90 -11.05
N PRO A 74 -4.55 -9.05 -11.70
CA PRO A 74 -4.32 -8.67 -13.08
C PRO A 74 -3.14 -7.72 -13.21
N PHE A 75 -2.42 -7.86 -14.33
CA PHE A 75 -1.37 -6.95 -14.76
C PHE A 75 -1.56 -6.65 -16.25
N LYS A 76 -1.39 -5.39 -16.64
CA LYS A 76 -1.21 -4.99 -18.03
C LYS A 76 0.29 -5.02 -18.33
N PHE A 77 0.71 -6.01 -19.11
CA PHE A 77 2.11 -6.18 -19.50
C PHE A 77 2.49 -5.41 -20.77
N ASP A 78 1.52 -5.16 -21.65
CA ASP A 78 1.75 -4.39 -22.88
C ASP A 78 2.17 -2.95 -22.53
N ASP A 79 3.33 -2.55 -23.05
CA ASP A 79 3.97 -1.24 -22.82
C ASP A 79 4.21 -0.89 -21.34
N ALA A 80 4.27 -1.90 -20.45
CA ALA A 80 4.53 -1.71 -19.04
C ALA A 80 5.96 -1.17 -18.79
N LEU A 81 6.07 -0.16 -17.93
CA LEU A 81 7.33 0.45 -17.51
C LEU A 81 8.19 0.92 -18.71
N PRO A 82 7.78 2.00 -19.43
CA PRO A 82 8.52 2.50 -20.59
C PRO A 82 9.99 2.87 -20.27
N ASP A 83 10.83 3.01 -21.29
CA ASP A 83 12.29 3.21 -21.15
C ASP A 83 12.69 4.41 -20.28
N ASP A 84 11.88 5.46 -20.23
CA ASP A 84 12.12 6.68 -19.45
C ASP A 84 11.38 6.70 -18.10
N PHE A 85 10.73 5.59 -17.72
CA PHE A 85 9.93 5.53 -16.50
C PHE A 85 10.78 5.76 -15.25
N ILE A 86 10.41 6.76 -14.45
CA ILE A 86 11.00 7.04 -13.15
C ILE A 86 10.12 6.42 -12.07
N TYR A 87 10.63 5.38 -11.40
CA TYR A 87 9.86 4.62 -10.41
C TYR A 87 9.89 5.30 -9.02
N ASP A 88 9.36 6.52 -8.93
CA ASP A 88 9.19 7.23 -7.66
C ASP A 88 7.87 6.85 -6.99
N THR A 89 7.94 6.20 -5.82
CA THR A 89 6.74 5.78 -5.07
C THR A 89 6.23 6.80 -4.05
N GLU A 90 6.92 7.94 -3.89
CA GLU A 90 6.50 8.99 -2.96
C GLU A 90 5.16 9.62 -3.35
N PRO A 91 4.92 10.04 -4.61
CA PRO A 91 3.67 10.71 -4.99
C PRO A 91 2.45 9.83 -4.72
N ALA A 92 2.51 8.55 -5.11
CA ALA A 92 1.47 7.57 -4.85
C ALA A 92 1.21 7.38 -3.34
N SER A 93 2.26 7.27 -2.52
CA SER A 93 2.12 7.19 -1.07
C SER A 93 1.50 8.46 -0.48
N ARG A 94 1.93 9.63 -0.93
CA ARG A 94 1.40 10.93 -0.48
C ARG A 94 -0.05 11.12 -0.88
N ALA A 95 -0.48 10.58 -2.02
CA ALA A 95 -1.88 10.62 -2.44
C ALA A 95 -2.80 9.85 -1.48
N VAL A 96 -2.37 8.68 -1.00
CA VAL A 96 -3.11 7.92 0.03
C VAL A 96 -3.17 8.69 1.35
N VAL A 97 -2.06 9.27 1.79
CA VAL A 97 -1.99 10.10 3.01
C VAL A 97 -2.87 11.36 2.89
N THR A 98 -2.90 11.95 1.70
CA THR A 98 -3.70 13.15 1.41
C THR A 98 -5.19 12.84 1.45
N ALA A 99 -5.61 11.78 0.74
CA ALA A 99 -6.99 11.31 0.74
C ALA A 99 -7.46 11.00 2.17
N GLY A 100 -6.67 10.24 2.94
CA GLY A 100 -6.96 9.94 4.34
C GLY A 100 -7.00 11.15 5.28
N GLY A 101 -6.25 12.21 4.96
CA GLY A 101 -6.28 13.46 5.70
C GLY A 101 -7.54 14.30 5.42
N LEU A 102 -8.16 14.12 4.26
CA LEU A 102 -9.43 14.77 3.89
C LEU A 102 -10.63 13.94 4.38
N ASP A 103 -10.58 12.63 4.17
CA ASP A 103 -11.55 11.67 4.69
C ASP A 103 -10.85 10.33 5.03
N PRO A 104 -10.74 9.97 6.32
CA PRO A 104 -10.13 8.71 6.75
C PRO A 104 -10.77 7.46 6.14
N ALA A 105 -12.04 7.50 5.74
CA ALA A 105 -12.71 6.36 5.10
C ALA A 105 -12.13 6.04 3.71
N THR A 106 -11.48 7.00 3.06
CA THR A 106 -10.94 6.85 1.70
C THR A 106 -9.55 6.22 1.64
N ILE A 107 -8.86 6.01 2.77
CA ILE A 107 -7.46 5.52 2.82
C ILE A 107 -7.26 4.26 1.97
N PHE A 108 -8.04 3.21 2.26
CA PHE A 108 -7.90 1.94 1.55
C PHE A 108 -8.46 2.01 0.12
N ALA A 109 -9.51 2.79 -0.11
CA ALA A 109 -10.07 2.98 -1.45
C ALA A 109 -9.06 3.66 -2.38
N MET A 110 -8.36 4.69 -1.89
CA MET A 110 -7.31 5.38 -2.62
C MET A 110 -6.11 4.47 -2.86
N PHE A 111 -5.70 3.69 -1.85
CA PHE A 111 -4.62 2.71 -1.98
C PHE A 111 -4.92 1.69 -3.08
N GLN A 112 -6.13 1.10 -3.07
CA GLN A 112 -6.57 0.13 -4.08
C GLN A 112 -6.70 0.77 -5.47
N ALA A 113 -7.29 1.98 -5.57
CA ALA A 113 -7.46 2.68 -6.85
C ALA A 113 -6.12 2.97 -7.53
N ILE A 114 -5.09 3.38 -6.77
CA ILE A 114 -3.74 3.58 -7.28
C ILE A 114 -3.13 2.25 -7.76
N GLN A 115 -3.28 1.18 -6.99
CA GLN A 115 -2.78 -0.14 -7.40
C GLN A 115 -3.43 -0.62 -8.69
N THR A 116 -4.76 -0.53 -8.80
CA THR A 116 -5.50 -0.92 -10.00
C THR A 116 -5.06 -0.08 -11.20
N ALA A 117 -4.98 1.24 -11.05
CA ALA A 117 -4.54 2.15 -12.10
C ALA A 117 -3.14 1.81 -12.61
N PHE A 118 -2.19 1.53 -11.70
CA PHE A 118 -0.82 1.24 -12.07
C PHE A 118 -0.67 -0.16 -12.70
N TYR A 119 -1.17 -1.19 -12.03
CA TYR A 119 -0.92 -2.57 -12.43
C TYR A 119 -1.89 -3.07 -13.49
N ALA A 120 -3.19 -2.84 -13.34
CA ALA A 120 -4.21 -3.41 -14.23
C ALA A 120 -4.51 -2.50 -15.44
N GLU A 121 -4.38 -1.18 -15.29
CA GLU A 121 -4.72 -0.21 -16.34
C GLU A 121 -3.48 0.34 -17.07
N GLY A 122 -2.29 0.24 -16.47
CA GLY A 122 -1.03 0.74 -17.03
C GLY A 122 -0.92 2.28 -17.01
N ARG A 123 -1.54 2.94 -16.04
CA ARG A 123 -1.47 4.39 -15.86
C ARG A 123 -0.23 4.78 -15.06
N ASP A 124 0.38 5.91 -15.41
CA ASP A 124 1.49 6.48 -14.64
C ASP A 124 0.98 7.19 -13.39
N VAL A 125 0.96 6.47 -12.26
CA VAL A 125 0.56 6.98 -10.94
C VAL A 125 1.66 7.74 -10.21
N THR A 126 2.81 7.99 -10.85
CA THR A 126 3.81 8.95 -10.34
C THR A 126 3.39 10.39 -10.62
N GLN A 127 2.45 10.59 -11.56
CA GLN A 127 1.96 11.90 -11.96
C GLN A 127 0.87 12.42 -11.01
N PRO A 128 1.00 13.64 -10.45
CA PRO A 128 -0.02 14.26 -9.61
C PRO A 128 -1.41 14.34 -10.27
N THR A 129 -1.46 14.56 -11.57
CA THR A 129 -2.72 14.63 -12.33
C THR A 129 -3.49 13.32 -12.31
N ALA A 130 -2.81 12.18 -12.55
CA ALA A 130 -3.42 10.86 -12.47
C ALA A 130 -3.94 10.56 -11.06
N LEU A 131 -3.19 10.97 -10.02
CA LEU A 131 -3.60 10.80 -8.62
C LEU A 131 -4.83 11.66 -8.28
N ALA A 132 -4.92 12.89 -8.77
CA ALA A 132 -6.09 13.74 -8.58
C ALA A 132 -7.34 13.18 -9.28
N GLU A 133 -7.20 12.60 -10.47
CA GLU A 133 -8.30 11.91 -11.17
C GLU A 133 -8.82 10.71 -10.36
N LEU A 134 -7.93 9.92 -9.77
CA LEU A 134 -8.30 8.80 -8.91
C LEU A 134 -9.03 9.27 -7.66
N ALA A 135 -8.54 10.34 -7.00
CA ALA A 135 -9.21 10.92 -5.85
C ALA A 135 -10.61 11.45 -6.20
N ALA A 136 -10.77 12.10 -7.35
CA ALA A 136 -12.07 12.56 -7.84
C ALA A 136 -13.04 11.39 -8.10
N GLY A 137 -12.55 10.26 -8.61
CA GLY A 137 -13.32 9.03 -8.77
C GLY A 137 -13.84 8.45 -7.44
N LEU A 138 -13.20 8.79 -6.32
CA LEU A 138 -13.62 8.43 -4.97
C LEU A 138 -14.51 9.50 -4.29
N GLY A 139 -14.94 10.52 -5.04
CA GLY A 139 -15.79 11.58 -4.52
C GLY A 139 -15.05 12.68 -3.75
N ILE A 140 -13.72 12.71 -3.79
CA ILE A 140 -12.92 13.78 -3.20
C ILE A 140 -12.87 14.96 -4.17
N ASP A 141 -13.18 16.18 -3.70
CA ASP A 141 -13.07 17.37 -4.54
C ASP A 141 -11.64 17.55 -5.08
N ALA A 142 -11.49 17.71 -6.39
CA ALA A 142 -10.20 17.73 -7.04
C ALA A 142 -9.34 18.93 -6.61
N ALA A 143 -9.95 20.09 -6.38
CA ALA A 143 -9.22 21.29 -5.94
C ALA A 143 -8.76 21.15 -4.48
N ALA A 144 -9.61 20.61 -3.61
CA ALA A 144 -9.26 20.30 -2.22
C ALA A 144 -8.15 19.25 -2.14
N PHE A 145 -8.23 18.19 -2.96
CA PHE A 145 -7.18 17.18 -3.06
C PHE A 145 -5.86 17.79 -3.51
N GLN A 146 -5.85 18.54 -4.62
CA GLN A 146 -4.63 19.15 -5.15
C GLN A 146 -3.98 20.10 -4.12
N HIS A 147 -4.79 20.96 -3.49
CA HIS A 147 -4.31 21.88 -2.46
C HIS A 147 -3.69 21.13 -1.27
N ALA A 148 -4.35 20.08 -0.79
CA ALA A 148 -3.84 19.28 0.31
C ALA A 148 -2.60 18.46 -0.09
N PHE A 149 -2.59 17.89 -1.29
CA PHE A 149 -1.50 17.09 -1.84
C PHE A 149 -0.22 17.92 -1.97
N ASP A 150 -0.35 19.17 -2.43
CA ASP A 150 0.76 20.10 -2.60
C ASP A 150 1.21 20.77 -1.30
N SER A 151 0.60 20.47 -0.15
CA SER A 151 0.99 21.03 1.14
C SER A 151 2.25 20.38 1.74
N ASP A 152 3.04 21.17 2.47
CA ASP A 152 4.13 20.63 3.30
C ASP A 152 3.62 19.66 4.35
N ALA A 153 2.41 19.88 4.87
CA ALA A 153 1.77 18.98 5.81
C ALA A 153 1.58 17.56 5.23
N ALA A 154 1.16 17.43 3.97
CA ALA A 154 1.05 16.13 3.31
C ALA A 154 2.41 15.45 3.13
N ARG A 155 3.44 16.21 2.74
CA ARG A 155 4.82 15.70 2.63
C ARG A 155 5.36 15.24 3.99
N THR A 156 5.23 16.06 5.03
CA THR A 156 5.67 15.71 6.39
C THR A 156 4.95 14.47 6.92
N ARG A 157 3.63 14.36 6.74
CA ARG A 157 2.87 13.16 7.13
C ARG A 157 3.35 11.92 6.38
N THR A 158 3.59 12.03 5.07
CA THR A 158 4.11 10.92 4.25
C THR A 158 5.48 10.46 4.74
N GLN A 159 6.39 11.40 5.03
CA GLN A 159 7.70 11.08 5.61
C GLN A 159 7.59 10.43 7.00
N ALA A 160 6.59 10.82 7.81
CA ALA A 160 6.32 10.19 9.10
C ALA A 160 5.87 8.73 8.96
N HIS A 161 5.06 8.39 7.93
CA HIS A 161 4.72 7.00 7.62
C HIS A 161 5.98 6.18 7.28
N PHE A 162 6.85 6.70 6.40
CA PHE A 162 8.09 6.02 6.04
C PHE A 162 9.02 5.83 7.25
N ALA A 163 9.13 6.84 8.11
CA ALA A 163 9.90 6.75 9.35
C ALA A 163 9.31 5.73 10.34
N HIS A 164 7.98 5.66 10.45
CA HIS A 164 7.29 4.65 11.26
C HIS A 164 7.62 3.25 10.74
N SER A 165 7.45 2.99 9.44
CA SER A 165 7.80 1.70 8.82
C SER A 165 9.21 1.23 9.18
N ARG A 166 10.20 2.13 9.04
CA ARG A 166 11.60 1.84 9.42
C ARG A 166 11.76 1.59 10.92
N LYS A 167 11.13 2.40 11.78
CA LYS A 167 11.19 2.25 13.24
C LYS A 167 10.56 0.93 13.72
N ALA A 168 9.54 0.45 13.03
CA ALA A 168 8.91 -0.85 13.28
C ALA A 168 9.75 -2.04 12.78
N GLY A 169 10.94 -1.79 12.22
CA GLY A 169 11.85 -2.84 11.73
C GLY A 169 11.30 -3.59 10.52
N VAL A 170 10.47 -2.94 9.71
CA VAL A 170 9.94 -3.49 8.47
C VAL A 170 11.00 -3.35 7.38
N ARG A 171 11.30 -4.46 6.69
CA ARG A 171 12.32 -4.53 5.64
C ARG A 171 11.76 -4.98 4.29
N GLY A 172 10.54 -5.51 4.29
CA GLY A 172 9.84 -5.95 3.10
C GLY A 172 8.35 -5.63 3.20
N PHE A 173 7.69 -5.59 2.05
CA PHE A 173 6.25 -5.36 1.94
C PHE A 173 5.61 -6.51 1.15
N PRO A 174 4.34 -6.86 1.46
CA PRO A 174 3.55 -6.40 2.60
C PRO A 174 4.04 -6.98 3.93
N THR A 175 3.90 -6.23 5.03
CA THR A 175 4.16 -6.73 6.38
C THR A 175 2.94 -6.50 7.26
N LEU A 176 2.57 -7.50 8.07
CA LEU A 176 1.50 -7.40 9.07
C LEU A 176 2.05 -7.57 10.48
N ILE A 177 1.69 -6.65 11.37
CA ILE A 177 2.03 -6.71 12.80
C ILE A 177 0.76 -6.50 13.61
N LEU A 178 0.39 -7.48 14.44
CA LEU A 178 -0.70 -7.36 15.37
C LEU A 178 -0.21 -6.71 16.67
N GLN A 179 -0.88 -5.65 17.09
CA GLN A 179 -0.69 -5.01 18.37
C GLN A 179 -1.84 -5.34 19.32
N ARG A 180 -1.50 -5.87 20.50
CA ARG A 180 -2.40 -6.06 21.64
C ARG A 180 -1.77 -5.40 22.86
N GLY A 181 -2.33 -4.27 23.30
CA GLY A 181 -1.69 -3.43 24.32
C GLY A 181 -0.28 -2.99 23.88
N GLU A 182 0.74 -3.37 24.64
CA GLU A 182 2.16 -3.11 24.33
C GLU A 182 2.81 -4.25 23.52
N GLN A 183 2.15 -5.41 23.41
CA GLN A 183 2.68 -6.56 22.67
C GLN A 183 2.54 -6.34 21.16
N LEU A 184 3.62 -6.61 20.43
CA LEU A 184 3.69 -6.60 18.98
C LEU A 184 4.06 -8.00 18.47
N ASP A 185 3.16 -8.64 17.73
CA ASP A 185 3.40 -9.94 17.10
C ASP A 185 3.42 -9.77 15.57
N ARG A 186 4.54 -10.13 14.93
CA ARG A 186 4.66 -10.11 13.48
C ARG A 186 3.96 -11.33 12.89
N ILE A 187 3.00 -11.10 11.99
CA ILE A 187 2.22 -12.14 11.32
C ILE A 187 2.89 -12.54 10.00
N THR A 188 3.31 -11.56 9.20
CA THR A 188 4.02 -11.82 7.94
C THR A 188 5.05 -10.74 7.64
N ASP A 189 6.11 -11.13 6.93
CA ASP A 189 7.18 -10.28 6.37
C ASP A 189 7.31 -10.64 4.87
N GLY A 190 6.32 -10.23 4.08
CA GLY A 190 6.13 -10.60 2.69
C GLY A 190 4.73 -11.13 2.37
N TRP A 191 4.48 -11.40 1.09
CA TRP A 191 3.22 -11.99 0.63
C TRP A 191 3.03 -13.41 1.16
N GLN A 192 1.84 -13.69 1.67
CA GLN A 192 1.38 -15.02 2.06
C GLN A 192 -0.07 -15.19 1.60
N PRO A 193 -0.51 -16.42 1.31
CA PRO A 193 -1.92 -16.74 1.09
C PRO A 193 -2.81 -16.31 2.26
N LEU A 194 -4.08 -15.96 1.97
CA LEU A 194 -5.04 -15.47 2.97
C LEU A 194 -5.25 -16.46 4.12
N ASP A 195 -5.36 -17.76 3.84
CA ASP A 195 -5.60 -18.81 4.82
C ASP A 195 -4.44 -18.92 5.84
N ALA A 196 -3.19 -18.81 5.38
CA ALA A 196 -2.02 -18.77 6.23
C ALA A 196 -2.03 -17.56 7.17
N VAL A 197 -2.41 -16.37 6.65
CA VAL A 197 -2.50 -15.15 7.44
C VAL A 197 -3.65 -15.21 8.45
N GLN A 198 -4.83 -15.69 8.05
CA GLN A 198 -5.98 -15.86 8.94
C GLN A 198 -5.69 -16.84 10.07
N THR A 199 -5.08 -17.98 9.76
CA THR A 199 -4.71 -18.99 10.76
C THR A 199 -3.82 -18.40 11.84
N GLU A 200 -2.79 -17.65 11.46
CA GLU A 200 -1.88 -17.02 12.42
C GLU A 200 -2.55 -15.88 13.19
N LEU A 201 -3.36 -15.06 12.52
CA LEU A 201 -4.11 -13.98 13.15
C LEU A 201 -5.09 -14.51 14.21
N ASP A 202 -5.88 -15.53 13.89
CA ASP A 202 -6.81 -16.14 14.85
C ASP A 202 -6.09 -16.78 16.03
N ARG A 203 -4.97 -17.48 15.77
CA ARG A 203 -4.13 -18.05 16.82
C ARG A 203 -3.65 -16.98 17.81
N LEU A 204 -3.25 -15.81 17.31
CA LEU A 204 -2.79 -14.70 18.14
C LEU A 204 -3.93 -13.98 18.87
N LEU A 205 -5.11 -13.85 18.24
CA LEU A 205 -6.28 -13.22 18.85
C LEU A 205 -6.90 -14.06 19.98
N LEU A 206 -6.68 -15.37 19.97
CA LEU A 206 -7.12 -16.28 21.04
C LEU A 206 -6.19 -16.27 22.28
N ARG A 207 -5.01 -15.66 22.18
CA ARG A 207 -4.12 -15.49 23.33
C ARG A 207 -4.70 -14.40 24.24
N THR A 208 -5.26 -14.80 25.37
CA THR A 208 -5.47 -13.89 26.51
C THR A 208 -4.12 -13.56 27.13
N ASP A 209 -3.87 -12.25 27.33
CA ASP A 209 -2.73 -11.72 28.07
C ASP A 209 -2.68 -12.27 29.52
#